data_AF-A0A0B1SCH2-F1
#
_entry.id   AF-A0A0B1SCH2-F1
#
_cell.length_a   1.000
_cell.length_b   1.000
_cell.length_c   1.000
_cell.angle_alpha   90.00
_cell.angle_beta   90.00
_cell.angle_gamma   90.00
#
_symmetry.space_group_name_H-M   'P 1'
#
loop_
_entity.id
_entity.type
_entity.pdbx_description
1 polymer ?
#
loop_
_entity_poly.entity_id
_entity_poly.type
_entity_poly.pdbx_seq_one_letter_code
_entity_poly.pdbx_strand_id
1 'polypeptide(L)'
;MIAEIIDKALSYAIDVLLMRPDLFDDFVDNELRLFLLDNQKAKHILLDVMLSHPEYVPRAWGGDTLTRRQREEQMKEDRKPSDMAEDRTVVDEETLRILDRK
;
A
#
# COMPACT_ATOMS: atom_id res chain seq x y z
N MET A 1 19.27 -1.67 13.26
CA MET A 1 18.37 -2.62 12.58
C MET A 1 16.97 -2.00 12.48
N ILE A 2 16.13 -2.30 11.48
CA ILE A 2 14.81 -1.66 11.32
C ILE A 2 13.91 -1.88 12.54
N ALA A 3 13.92 -3.09 13.12
CA ALA A 3 13.15 -3.43 14.32
C ALA A 3 13.48 -2.53 15.53
N GLU A 4 14.75 -2.18 15.73
CA GLU A 4 15.17 -1.30 16.83
C GLU A 4 14.68 0.14 16.65
N ILE A 5 14.56 0.61 15.40
CA ILE A 5 14.03 1.94 15.11
C ILE A 5 12.53 1.98 15.44
N ILE A 6 11.80 0.94 15.02
CA ILE A 6 10.37 0.79 15.33
C ILE A 6 10.17 0.71 16.85
N ASP A 7 10.98 -0.11 17.54
CA ASP A 7 10.91 -0.28 18.98
C ASP A 7 11.11 1.04 19.74
N LYS A 8 12.12 1.83 19.35
CA LYS A 8 12.37 3.17 19.92
C LYS A 8 11.25 4.15 19.63
N ALA A 9 10.72 4.15 18.40
CA ALA A 9 9.63 5.04 18.01
C ALA A 9 8.34 4.74 18.79
N LEU A 10 7.98 3.46 18.93
CA LEU A 10 6.83 3.04 19.72
C LEU A 10 7.03 3.33 21.20
N SER A 11 8.23 3.08 21.74
CA SER A 11 8.52 3.39 23.15
C SER A 11 8.33 4.89 23.43
N TYR A 12 8.87 5.75 22.56
CA TYR A 12 8.68 7.20 22.67
C TYR A 12 7.20 7.61 22.55
N ALA A 13 6.45 7.03 21.60
CA ALA A 13 5.03 7.34 21.43
C ALA A 13 4.23 6.99 22.69
N ILE A 14 4.47 5.81 23.28
CA ILE A 14 3.83 5.38 24.53
C ILE A 14 4.18 6.33 25.67
N ASP A 15 5.46 6.72 25.82
CA ASP A 15 5.87 7.65 26.86
C ASP A 15 5.17 9.01 26.72
N VAL A 16 5.07 9.52 25.49
CA VAL A 16 4.37 10.79 25.22
C VAL A 16 2.88 10.67 25.55
N LEU A 17 2.22 9.57 25.18
CA LEU A 17 0.80 9.33 25.49
C LEU A 17 0.55 9.27 27.00
N LEU A 18 1.47 8.70 27.77
CA LEU A 18 1.34 8.58 29.23
C LEU A 18 1.70 9.86 29.98
N MET A 19 2.68 10.62 29.49
CA MET A 19 3.21 11.83 30.16
C MET A 19 2.45 13.10 29.79
N ARG A 20 1.88 13.19 28.58
CA ARG A 20 1.19 14.37 28.08
C ARG A 20 -0.14 13.99 27.40
N PRO A 21 -1.09 13.42 28.15
CA PRO A 21 -2.39 13.05 27.60
C PRO A 21 -3.14 14.28 27.07
N ASP A 22 -2.90 15.46 27.64
CA ASP A 22 -3.51 16.74 27.27
C ASP A 22 -3.19 17.22 25.84
N LEU A 23 -2.20 16.60 25.16
CA LEU A 23 -1.84 16.93 23.77
C LEU A 23 -2.73 16.21 22.75
N PHE A 24 -3.57 15.28 23.19
CA PHE A 24 -4.41 14.47 22.32
C PHE A 24 -5.87 14.73 22.68
N ASP A 25 -6.65 15.15 21.68
CA ASP A 25 -8.09 15.41 21.84
C ASP A 25 -8.88 14.11 22.12
N ASP A 26 -8.32 12.96 21.75
CA ASP A 26 -8.91 11.64 21.96
C ASP A 26 -8.49 11.07 23.33
N PHE A 27 -9.50 10.83 24.16
CA PHE A 27 -9.39 10.36 25.54
C PHE A 27 -8.61 9.03 25.62
N VAL A 28 -7.38 9.08 26.17
CA VAL A 28 -6.73 7.87 26.71
C VAL A 28 -7.51 7.49 27.97
N ASP A 29 -8.43 6.55 27.85
CA ASP A 29 -9.16 6.02 28.99
C ASP A 29 -8.21 5.29 29.97
N ASN A 30 -8.70 5.08 31.19
CA ASN A 30 -7.89 4.44 32.22
C ASN A 30 -7.48 3.01 31.83
N GLU A 31 -8.28 2.33 31.00
CA GLU A 31 -7.98 0.99 30.48
C GLU A 31 -6.82 1.01 29.48
N LEU A 32 -6.83 1.92 28.52
CA LEU A 32 -5.72 2.12 27.58
C LEU A 32 -4.46 2.56 28.32
N ARG A 33 -4.58 3.43 29.32
CA ARG A 33 -3.44 3.84 30.15
C ARG A 33 -2.80 2.64 30.86
N LEU A 34 -3.60 1.79 31.49
CA LEU A 34 -3.12 0.58 32.17
C LEU A 34 -2.49 -0.41 31.18
N PHE A 35 -3.07 -0.54 29.99
CA PHE A 35 -2.51 -1.35 28.91
C PHE A 35 -1.12 -0.84 28.47
N LEU A 36 -0.97 0.47 28.29
CA LEU A 36 0.27 1.11 27.86
C LEU A 36 1.41 1.04 28.89
N LEU A 37 1.10 0.81 30.18
CA LEU A 37 2.12 0.59 31.21
C LEU A 37 2.94 -0.69 30.97
N ASP A 38 2.33 -1.73 30.39
CA ASP A 38 3.05 -2.90 29.90
C ASP A 38 3.60 -2.62 28.50
N ASN A 39 4.64 -1.79 28.43
CA ASN A 39 5.18 -1.26 27.18
C ASN A 39 5.60 -2.38 26.21
N GLN A 40 6.19 -3.47 26.69
CA GLN A 40 6.62 -4.58 25.83
C GLN A 40 5.43 -5.29 25.17
N LYS A 41 4.36 -5.56 25.92
CA LYS A 41 3.16 -6.16 25.37
C LYS A 41 2.39 -5.19 24.48
N ALA A 42 2.30 -3.93 24.89
CA ALA A 42 1.59 -2.88 24.16
C ALA A 42 2.20 -2.66 22.77
N LYS A 43 3.53 -2.59 22.65
CA LYS A 43 4.21 -2.41 21.36
C LYS A 43 3.88 -3.47 20.33
N HIS A 44 3.88 -4.74 20.75
CA HIS A 44 3.55 -5.86 19.85
C HIS A 44 2.11 -5.73 19.34
N ILE A 45 1.16 -5.52 20.25
CA ILE A 45 -0.25 -5.43 19.89
C ILE A 45 -0.52 -4.19 19.03
N LEU A 46 0.06 -3.03 19.35
CA LEU A 46 -0.06 -1.82 18.53
C LEU A 46 0.45 -2.05 17.11
N LEU A 47 1.60 -2.70 16.98
CA LEU A 47 2.17 -3.01 15.67
C LEU A 47 1.27 -3.99 14.88
N ASP A 48 0.76 -5.03 15.54
CA ASP A 48 -0.17 -5.98 14.92
C ASP A 48 -1.45 -5.29 14.43
N VAL A 49 -2.01 -4.39 15.24
CA VAL A 49 -3.18 -3.60 14.87
C VAL A 49 -2.88 -2.69 13.68
N MET A 50 -1.75 -1.98 13.68
CA MET A 50 -1.33 -1.12 12.57
C MET A 50 -1.15 -1.90 11.26
N LEU A 51 -0.66 -3.14 11.33
CA LEU A 51 -0.49 -3.99 10.15
C LEU A 51 -1.82 -4.59 9.65
N SER A 52 -2.73 -4.91 10.58
CA SER A 52 -4.05 -5.49 10.26
C SER A 52 -5.05 -4.45 9.77
N HIS A 53 -4.91 -3.21 10.23
CA HIS A 53 -5.81 -2.08 9.94
C HIS A 53 -5.00 -0.91 9.38
N PRO A 54 -4.52 -1.02 8.13
CA PRO A 54 -3.65 -0.01 7.52
C PRO A 54 -4.35 1.34 7.35
N GLU A 55 -5.68 1.42 7.45
CA GLU A 55 -6.46 2.66 7.48
C GLU A 55 -6.11 3.59 8.65
N TYR A 56 -5.64 3.05 9.77
CA TYR A 56 -5.17 3.84 10.91
C TYR A 56 -3.69 4.25 10.78
N VAL A 57 -2.99 3.75 9.76
CA VAL A 57 -1.58 4.09 9.50
C VAL A 57 -1.52 5.26 8.51
N PRO A 58 -0.72 6.31 8.78
CA PRO A 58 -0.55 7.41 7.84
C PRO A 58 -0.11 6.92 6.45
N ARG A 59 -0.62 7.55 5.39
CA ARG A 59 -0.24 7.21 4.00
C ARG A 59 1.27 7.29 3.77
N ALA A 60 1.94 8.24 4.41
CA ALA A 60 3.39 8.40 4.36
C ALA A 60 4.17 7.17 4.86
N TRP A 61 3.53 6.35 5.71
CA TRP A 61 4.11 5.12 6.25
C TRP A 61 3.58 3.87 5.53
N GLY A 62 2.78 4.04 4.48
CA GLY A 62 2.26 2.94 3.67
C GLY A 62 0.89 2.42 4.10
N GLY A 63 0.12 3.14 4.91
CA GLY A 63 -1.27 2.76 5.24
C GLY A 63 -2.24 2.69 4.04
N ASP A 64 -1.87 3.27 2.91
CA ASP A 64 -2.66 3.22 1.67
C ASP A 64 -2.20 2.10 0.71
N THR A 65 -1.38 1.16 1.18
CA THR A 65 -0.72 0.17 0.32
C THR A 65 -1.71 -0.75 -0.40
N LEU A 66 -2.82 -1.13 0.24
CA LEU A 66 -3.86 -1.93 -0.40
C LEU A 66 -4.61 -1.15 -1.48
N THR A 67 -5.00 0.09 -1.19
CA THR A 67 -5.64 0.99 -2.15
C THR A 67 -4.73 1.27 -3.34
N ARG A 68 -3.42 1.45 -3.10
CA ARG A 68 -2.42 1.66 -4.16
C ARG A 68 -2.31 0.44 -5.06
N ARG A 69 -2.25 -0.78 -4.49
CA ARG A 69 -2.19 -2.03 -5.28
C ARG A 69 -3.43 -2.21 -6.14
N GLN A 70 -4.62 -2.01 -5.57
CA GLN A 70 -5.88 -2.11 -6.32
C GLN A 70 -5.95 -1.10 -7.46
N ARG A 71 -5.48 0.13 -7.24
CA ARG A 71 -5.41 1.17 -8.28
C ARG A 71 -4.42 0.80 -9.39
N GLU A 72 -3.27 0.24 -9.03
CA GLU A 72 -2.28 -0.26 -9.98
C GLU A 72 -2.79 -1.46 -10.79
N GLU A 73 -3.59 -2.34 -10.20
CA GLU A 73 -4.23 -3.47 -10.87
C GLU A 73 -5.31 -3.00 -11.86
N GLN A 74 -6.19 -2.07 -11.46
CA GLN A 74 -7.17 -1.46 -12.36
C GLN A 74 -6.50 -0.76 -13.54
N MET A 75 -5.43 0.01 -13.29
CA MET A 75 -4.66 0.65 -14.37
C MET A 75 -3.96 -0.34 -15.31
N LYS A 76 -3.66 -1.57 -14.86
CA LYS A 76 -3.10 -2.63 -15.72
C LYS A 76 -4.20 -3.32 -16.54
N GLU A 77 -5.40 -3.42 -16.00
CA GLU A 77 -6.55 -4.01 -16.68
C GLU A 77 -7.06 -3.09 -17.79
N ASP A 78 -7.14 -1.78 -17.54
CA ASP A 78 -7.46 -0.75 -18.56
C ASP A 78 -6.40 -0.63 -19.67
N ARG A 79 -5.20 -1.20 -19.46
CA ARG A 79 -4.11 -1.24 -20.44
C ARG A 79 -4.04 -2.56 -21.23
N LYS A 80 -4.92 -3.53 -20.97
CA LYS A 80 -5.04 -4.70 -21.86
C LYS A 80 -5.78 -4.27 -23.15
N PRO A 81 -5.27 -4.66 -24.32
CA PRO A 81 -5.39 -3.83 -25.52
C PRO A 81 -6.74 -4.03 -26.22
N SER A 82 -7.40 -2.94 -26.58
CA SER A 82 -8.33 -2.92 -27.71
C SER A 82 -7.61 -2.92 -29.07
N ASP A 83 -6.29 -3.15 -29.11
CA ASP A 83 -5.47 -3.16 -30.33
C ASP A 83 -5.50 -4.50 -31.09
N MET A 84 -6.54 -5.31 -30.90
CA MET A 84 -6.78 -6.53 -31.68
C MET A 84 -8.09 -6.40 -32.47
N ALA A 85 -8.22 -5.32 -33.25
CA ALA A 85 -9.26 -5.19 -34.26
C ALA A 85 -8.62 -4.82 -35.61
N GLU A 86 -8.45 -5.88 -36.41
CA GLU A 86 -8.43 -5.90 -37.87
C GLU A 86 -7.30 -5.15 -38.60
N ASP A 87 -6.28 -5.92 -39.04
CA ASP A 87 -5.97 -5.86 -40.47
C ASP A 87 -5.80 -7.27 -41.02
N ARG A 88 -6.76 -7.66 -41.86
CA ARG A 88 -6.84 -8.96 -42.51
C ARG A 88 -5.83 -8.97 -43.66
N THR A 89 -4.94 -9.94 -43.64
CA THR A 89 -4.34 -10.60 -44.81
C THR A 89 -4.76 -10.05 -46.18
N VAL A 90 -4.01 -9.08 -46.73
CA VAL A 90 -4.04 -8.78 -48.17
C VAL A 90 -2.80 -9.41 -48.77
N VAL A 91 -2.96 -10.66 -49.20
CA VAL A 91 -2.05 -11.30 -50.15
C VAL A 91 -2.45 -10.82 -51.55
N ASP A 92 -1.44 -10.54 -52.36
CA ASP A 92 -1.41 -10.37 -53.82
C ASP A 92 -1.88 -9.05 -54.47
N GLU A 93 -0.87 -8.32 -54.98
CA GLU A 93 -0.90 -7.79 -56.36
C GLU A 93 0.51 -7.58 -56.93
N GLU A 94 1.55 -7.51 -56.09
CA GLU A 94 2.92 -7.23 -56.55
C GLU A 94 3.67 -8.48 -57.06
N THR A 95 3.32 -9.68 -56.59
CA THR A 95 3.94 -10.95 -57.01
C THR A 95 3.58 -11.37 -58.43
N LEU A 96 2.41 -10.97 -58.94
CA LEU A 96 1.96 -11.29 -60.31
C LEU A 96 2.61 -10.42 -61.39
N ARG A 97 3.21 -9.27 -61.04
CA ARG A 97 3.86 -8.38 -62.03
C ARG A 97 5.30 -8.74 -62.34
N ILE A 98 5.94 -9.54 -61.48
CA ILE A 98 7.36 -9.93 -61.62
C ILE A 98 7.50 -11.17 -62.53
N LEU A 99 6.44 -11.97 -62.71
CA LEU A 99 6.45 -13.17 -63.56
C LEU A 99 6.11 -12.89 -65.04
N ASP A 100 5.67 -11.67 -65.39
CA ASP A 100 5.27 -11.33 -66.78
C ASP A 100 6.28 -10.40 -67.50
N ARG A 101 7.45 -10.15 -66.89
CA ARG A 101 8.54 -9.37 -67.49
C ARG A 101 9.92 -9.98 -67.20
N LYS A 102 10.17 -11.20 -67.69
CA LYS A 102 11.47 -11.60 -68.28
C LYS A 102 11.46 -13.04 -68.78
#